data_AF-A0A951YDX6-F1
#
_entry.id   AF-A0A951YDX6-F1
#
_cell.length_a   1.000
_cell.length_b   1.000
_cell.length_c   1.000
_cell.angle_alpha   90.00
_cell.angle_beta   90.00
_cell.angle_gamma   90.00
#
_symmetry.space_group_name_H-M   'P 1'
#
loop_
_entity.id
_entity.type
_entity.pdbx_description
1 polymer ?
#
loop_
_entity_poly.entity_id
_entity_poly.type
_entity_poly.pdbx_seq_one_letter_code
_entity_poly.pdbx_strand_id
1 'polypeptide(L)'
;MKLHQNRVDRFSVIAKKLVDEHSAELFKDNSTLKDSYEAYRNHLDKLGQQLEDYASDFLNGCKVQNEQLKNDIWNTCTKYLDLFAKRNQPGQYRQFI
;
A
#
# COMPACT_ATOMS: atom_id res chain seq x y z
N MET A 1 0.83 -22.05 13.25
CA MET A 1 0.10 -20.77 13.42
C MET A 1 1.04 -19.58 13.72
N LYS A 2 1.87 -19.59 14.79
CA LYS A 2 2.74 -18.43 15.14
C LYS A 2 3.72 -17.96 14.04
N LEU A 3 4.32 -18.89 13.29
CA LEU A 3 5.24 -18.55 12.19
C LEU A 3 4.54 -17.90 11.00
N HIS A 4 3.28 -18.25 10.74
CA HIS A 4 2.46 -17.67 9.68
C HIS A 4 2.13 -16.22 10.02
N GLN A 5 1.56 -15.99 11.21
CA GLN A 5 1.21 -14.66 11.68
C GLN A 5 2.43 -13.72 11.68
N ASN A 6 3.58 -14.20 12.17
CA ASN A 6 4.81 -13.40 12.17
C ASN A 6 5.25 -12.97 10.76
N ARG A 7 5.04 -13.82 9.74
CA ARG A 7 5.37 -13.46 8.35
C ARG A 7 4.43 -12.39 7.81
N VAL A 8 3.13 -12.55 8.04
CA VAL A 8 2.11 -11.55 7.64
C VAL A 8 2.34 -10.22 8.37
N ASP A 9 2.70 -10.25 9.65
CA ASP A 9 3.00 -9.05 10.43
C ASP A 9 4.24 -8.33 9.88
N ARG A 10 5.31 -9.07 9.55
CA ARG A 10 6.53 -8.49 8.95
C ARG A 10 6.24 -7.84 7.60
N PHE A 11 5.46 -8.50 6.74
CA PHE A 11 5.03 -7.92 5.48
C PHE A 11 4.15 -6.68 5.68
N SER A 12 3.23 -6.73 6.65
CA SER A 12 2.36 -5.61 7.00
C SER A 12 3.13 -4.36 7.42
N VAL A 13 4.27 -4.51 8.11
CA VAL A 13 5.16 -3.38 8.46
C VAL A 13 5.75 -2.74 7.21
N ILE A 14 6.16 -3.53 6.22
CA ILE A 14 6.69 -3.04 4.94
C ILE A 14 5.60 -2.29 4.17
N ALA A 15 4.43 -2.93 4.00
CA ALA A 15 3.31 -2.34 3.28
C ALA A 15 2.82 -1.03 3.93
N LYS A 16 2.76 -0.97 5.27
CA LYS A 16 2.43 0.27 6.00
C LYS A 16 3.44 1.37 5.71
N LYS A 17 4.75 1.04 5.75
CA LYS A 17 5.81 2.03 5.51
C LYS A 17 5.70 2.64 4.11
N LEU A 18 5.45 1.83 3.09
CA LEU A 18 5.24 2.32 1.71
C LEU A 18 4.04 3.27 1.63
N VAL A 19 2.92 2.93 2.26
CA VAL A 19 1.74 3.81 2.33
C VAL A 19 2.08 5.14 3.00
N ASP A 20 2.76 5.11 4.14
CA ASP A 20 3.12 6.31 4.90
C ASP A 20 4.09 7.20 4.09
N GLU A 21 5.06 6.61 3.39
CA GLU A 21 6.01 7.31 2.50
C GLU A 21 5.28 7.97 1.31
N HIS A 22 4.47 7.22 0.56
CA HIS A 22 3.71 7.77 -0.57
C HIS A 22 2.72 8.85 -0.15
N SER A 23 2.09 8.70 1.03
CA SER A 23 1.17 9.72 1.56
C SER A 23 1.91 11.00 1.92
N ALA A 24 3.10 10.88 2.51
CA ALA A 24 3.93 12.03 2.87
C ALA A 24 4.48 12.75 1.65
N GLU A 25 4.87 12.03 0.59
CA GLU A 25 5.33 12.61 -0.67
C GLU A 25 4.19 13.35 -1.38
N LEU A 26 3.03 12.71 -1.52
CA LEU A 26 1.86 13.32 -2.14
C LEU A 26 1.42 14.62 -1.43
N PHE A 27 1.53 14.67 -0.10
CA PHE A 27 1.22 15.87 0.66
C PHE A 27 2.19 17.04 0.36
N LYS A 28 3.45 16.75 0.05
CA LYS A 28 4.46 17.78 -0.29
C LYS A 28 4.27 18.36 -1.68
N ASP A 29 3.78 17.57 -2.63
CA ASP A 29 3.66 17.95 -4.05
C ASP A 29 2.37 18.73 -4.40
N ASN A 30 1.44 18.91 -3.45
CA ASN A 30 0.13 19.53 -3.69
C ASN A 30 0.20 21.05 -3.92
N SER A 31 0.59 21.44 -5.13
CA SER A 31 0.68 22.82 -5.61
C SER A 31 -0.55 23.30 -6.40
N THR A 32 -1.32 22.40 -7.04
CA THR A 32 -2.66 22.69 -7.60
C THR A 32 -3.60 21.48 -7.57
N LEU A 33 -4.93 21.70 -7.70
CA LEU A 33 -5.93 20.62 -7.66
C LEU A 33 -5.86 19.63 -8.83
N LYS A 34 -5.55 20.09 -10.05
CA LYS A 34 -5.42 19.20 -11.20
C LYS A 34 -4.20 18.30 -11.04
N ASP A 35 -3.09 18.91 -10.61
CA ASP A 35 -1.84 18.21 -10.33
C ASP A 35 -2.01 17.24 -9.16
N SER A 36 -2.88 17.55 -8.18
CA SER A 36 -3.19 16.64 -7.06
C SER A 36 -3.84 15.32 -7.48
N TYR A 37 -4.70 15.33 -8.51
CA TYR A 37 -5.34 14.10 -9.01
C TYR A 37 -4.39 13.24 -9.82
N GLU A 38 -3.51 13.86 -10.60
CA GLU A 38 -2.49 13.16 -11.38
C GLU A 38 -1.40 12.58 -10.48
N ALA A 39 -0.89 13.38 -9.54
CA ALA A 39 0.05 12.93 -8.52
C ALA A 39 -0.55 11.79 -7.68
N TYR A 40 -1.81 11.90 -7.24
CA TYR A 40 -2.49 10.84 -6.50
C TYR A 40 -2.52 9.52 -7.28
N ARG A 41 -2.92 9.55 -8.58
CA ARG A 41 -2.95 8.34 -9.41
C ARG A 41 -1.56 7.75 -9.62
N ASN A 42 -0.57 8.59 -9.88
CA ASN A 42 0.82 8.15 -10.04
C ASN A 42 1.35 7.47 -8.76
N HIS A 43 1.07 8.04 -7.58
CA HIS A 43 1.46 7.41 -6.32
C HIS A 43 0.67 6.14 -6.03
N LEU A 44 -0.60 6.07 -6.41
CA LEU A 44 -1.42 4.87 -6.27
C LEU A 44 -0.89 3.71 -7.13
N ASP A 45 -0.60 3.98 -8.41
CA ASP A 45 -0.08 2.98 -9.34
C ASP A 45 1.31 2.50 -8.92
N LYS A 46 2.22 3.43 -8.56
CA LYS A 46 3.56 3.09 -8.06
C LYS A 46 3.50 2.29 -6.76
N LEU A 47 2.62 2.66 -5.83
CA LEU A 47 2.43 1.93 -4.58
C LEU A 47 1.92 0.51 -4.86
N GLY A 48 0.95 0.37 -5.77
CA GLY A 48 0.44 -0.93 -6.20
C GLY A 48 1.56 -1.82 -6.72
N GLN A 49 2.35 -1.30 -7.66
CA GLN A 49 3.48 -2.02 -8.24
C GLN A 49 4.54 -2.42 -7.18
N GLN A 50 4.93 -1.50 -6.30
CA GLN A 50 5.88 -1.81 -5.23
C GLN A 50 5.34 -2.88 -4.27
N LEU A 51 4.06 -2.82 -3.90
CA LEU A 51 3.44 -3.85 -3.06
C LEU A 51 3.45 -5.22 -3.74
N GLU A 52 3.21 -5.29 -5.05
CA GLU A 52 3.27 -6.52 -5.83
C GLU A 52 4.69 -7.09 -5.92
N ASP A 53 5.68 -6.24 -6.17
CA ASP A 53 7.10 -6.61 -6.25
C ASP A 53 7.58 -7.15 -4.89
N TYR A 54 7.34 -6.41 -3.81
CA TYR A 54 7.70 -6.84 -2.45
C TYR A 54 6.96 -8.11 -2.02
N ALA A 55 5.69 -8.27 -2.39
CA ALA A 55 4.93 -9.48 -2.10
C ALA A 55 5.53 -10.70 -2.81
N SER A 56 5.86 -10.54 -4.09
CA SER A 56 6.48 -11.59 -4.91
C SER A 56 7.84 -12.00 -4.34
N ASP A 57 8.71 -11.04 -4.03
CA ASP A 57 10.02 -11.28 -3.42
C ASP A 57 9.89 -11.95 -2.04
N PHE A 58 8.95 -11.48 -1.21
CA PHE A 58 8.72 -12.04 0.12
C PHE A 58 8.25 -13.50 0.06
N LEU A 59 7.35 -13.81 -0.87
CA LEU A 59 6.84 -15.16 -1.08
C LEU A 59 7.93 -16.07 -1.67
N ASN A 60 8.71 -15.58 -2.64
CA ASN A 60 9.85 -16.31 -3.20
C ASN A 60 10.91 -16.64 -2.16
N GLY A 61 11.16 -15.73 -1.20
CA GLY A 61 12.07 -15.96 -0.07
C GLY A 61 11.55 -16.94 0.99
N CYS A 62 10.25 -17.25 0.99
CA CYS A 62 9.65 -18.20 1.93
C CYS A 62 9.85 -19.64 1.46
N LYS A 63 10.73 -20.40 2.13
CA LYS A 63 10.95 -21.84 1.88
C LYS A 63 9.70 -22.73 1.99
N VAL A 64 8.68 -22.27 2.72
CA VAL A 64 7.40 -22.96 2.86
C VAL A 64 6.32 -21.97 2.43
N GLN A 65 5.87 -22.12 1.18
CA GLN A 65 4.75 -21.40 0.62
C GLN A 65 3.51 -22.27 0.82
N ASN A 66 2.58 -21.79 1.64
CA ASN A 66 1.23 -22.35 1.72
C ASN A 66 0.31 -21.32 1.04
N GLU A 67 -0.67 -21.79 0.27
CA GLU A 67 -1.69 -20.94 -0.38
C GLU A 67 -2.34 -19.96 0.60
N GLN A 68 -2.52 -20.34 1.87
CA GLN A 68 -3.02 -19.42 2.89
C GLN A 68 -2.10 -18.20 3.10
N LEU A 69 -0.78 -18.40 3.15
CA LEU A 69 0.18 -17.31 3.30
C LEU A 69 0.19 -16.41 2.07
N LYS A 70 0.14 -17.02 0.88
CA LYS A 70 0.04 -16.27 -0.38
C LYS A 70 -1.20 -15.38 -0.38
N ASN A 71 -2.36 -15.92 -0.06
CA ASN A 71 -3.61 -15.17 0.02
C ASN A 71 -3.54 -14.06 1.07
N ASP A 72 -3.00 -14.32 2.26
CA ASP A 72 -2.91 -13.31 3.32
C ASP A 72 -1.95 -12.16 2.96
N ILE A 73 -0.86 -12.45 2.23
CA ILE A 73 0.06 -11.43 1.71
C ILE A 73 -0.64 -10.57 0.64
N TRP A 74 -1.33 -11.17 -0.33
CA TRP A 74 -2.08 -10.42 -1.34
C TRP A 74 -3.20 -9.58 -0.73
N ASN A 75 -3.96 -10.13 0.22
CA ASN A 75 -4.97 -9.40 0.98
C ASN A 75 -4.35 -8.22 1.74
N THR A 76 -3.12 -8.37 2.22
CA THR A 76 -2.39 -7.28 2.87
C THR A 76 -2.05 -6.17 1.88
N CYS A 77 -1.60 -6.50 0.66
CA CYS A 77 -1.39 -5.51 -0.41
C CYS A 77 -2.67 -4.72 -0.70
N THR A 78 -3.78 -5.41 -0.96
CA THR A 78 -5.07 -4.76 -1.24
C THR A 78 -5.51 -3.87 -0.09
N LYS A 79 -5.40 -4.34 1.15
CA LYS A 79 -5.75 -3.55 2.34
C LYS A 79 -4.97 -2.24 2.45
N TYR A 80 -3.66 -2.27 2.19
CA TYR A 80 -2.83 -1.08 2.30
C TYR A 80 -2.99 -0.14 1.11
N LEU A 81 -3.25 -0.66 -0.08
CA LEU A 81 -3.63 0.16 -1.25
C LEU A 81 -4.95 0.89 -1.01
N ASP A 82 -5.97 0.20 -0.48
CA ASP A 82 -7.24 0.80 -0.06
C ASP A 82 -7.05 1.87 1.02
N LEU A 83 -6.14 1.62 1.97
CA LEU A 83 -5.83 2.57 3.03
C LEU A 83 -5.20 3.85 2.47
N PHE A 84 -4.28 3.72 1.51
CA PHE A 84 -3.72 4.87 0.81
C PHE A 84 -4.81 5.63 0.06
N ALA A 85 -5.65 4.95 -0.71
CA ALA A 85 -6.73 5.57 -1.46
C ALA A 85 -7.69 6.36 -0.55
N LYS A 86 -8.16 5.75 0.53
CA LYS A 86 -9.08 6.37 1.50
C LYS A 86 -8.51 7.56 2.26
N ARG A 87 -7.19 7.66 2.40
CA ARG A 87 -6.54 8.76 3.13
C ARG A 87 -6.18 9.93 2.23
N ASN A 88 -5.90 9.64 0.97
CA ASN A 88 -5.23 10.57 0.06
C ASN A 88 -6.10 10.98 -1.13
N GLN A 89 -7.33 10.46 -1.25
CA GLN A 89 -8.23 10.79 -2.36
C GLN A 89 -8.50 12.31 -2.40
N PRO A 90 -8.12 13.00 -3.49
CA PRO A 90 -8.34 14.44 -3.59
C PRO A 90 -9.83 14.76 -3.62
N GLY A 91 -10.25 15.71 -2.78
CA GLY A 91 -11.64 16.17 -2.70
C GLY A 91 -12.49 15.57 -1.57
N GLN A 92 -11.99 14.61 -0.77
CA GLN A 92 -12.74 14.09 0.39
C GLN A 92 -13.08 15.16 1.45
N TYR A 93 -12.31 16.24 1.55
CA TYR A 93 -12.56 17.33 2.50
C TYR A 93 -13.48 18.45 1.97
N ARG A 94 -14.01 18.34 0.74
CA ARG A 94 -14.87 19.39 0.14
C ARG A 94 -16.36 19.31 0.52
N GLN A 95 -16.77 18.38 1.37
CA GLN A 95 -18.17 18.25 1.79
C GLN A 95 -18.54 19.04 3.07
N PHE A 96 -17.61 19.79 3.67
CA PHE A 96 -17.84 20.50 4.93
C PHE A 96 -17.58 22.02 4.87
N ILE A 97 -17.63 22.63 3.68
CA ILE A 97 -17.49 24.09 3.53
C ILE A 97 -18.72 24.65 2.82
#